data_AF-A0AA39WRT0-F1
#
_entry.id   AF-A0AA39WRT0-F1
#
_cell.length_a   1.000
_cell.length_b   1.000
_cell.length_c   1.000
_cell.angle_alpha   90.00
_cell.angle_beta   90.00
_cell.angle_gamma   90.00
#
_symmetry.space_group_name_H-M   'P 1'
#
loop_
_entity.id
_entity.type
_entity.pdbx_description
1 polymer ?
#
loop_
_entity_poly.entity_id
_entity_poly.type
_entity_poly.pdbx_seq_one_letter_code
_entity_poly.pdbx_strand_id
1 'polypeptide(L)'
;MQHHLPIFNIIMSPLRRRESCTTSKMSRNFSPPPLKQRKVAVRDNTQGDLIRIFSWNINSIDAFLPPPNTQKIAAFFQPKPSSTEAPTHHPRSAAPSTLQTLNSTTKLRNYNVHTSLPRDRYNARAFGGKLYGVATILRSDFAERRIERVYAPDWDLEGRVLIAETRSPCEENHVSERGEKPLAMINICATNGTDGPYYHPDTGKAVGTRHDPAMLRAVPSRHCVNWRDFNGKLFGKEDNERAGVEGGEVEGESLDAVDVWRAVNGAERKYTYYPRGKEWVMSCDRMDMVFVSRDLWEEERVLKPGIFDTVQERGTSDHVPIWVEVGLGRGSSSK
;
A
#
# COMPACT_ATOMS: atom_id res chain seq x y z
N MET A 1 -10.83 10.81 26.05
CA MET A 1 -9.64 9.97 25.78
C MET A 1 -9.89 9.29 24.44
N GLN A 2 -9.11 9.64 23.42
CA GLN A 2 -9.30 9.19 22.05
C GLN A 2 -8.58 7.85 21.85
N HIS A 3 -9.34 6.81 21.50
CA HIS A 3 -8.81 5.52 21.06
C HIS A 3 -8.60 5.57 19.54
N HIS A 4 -7.34 5.49 19.11
CA HIS A 4 -6.94 5.34 17.71
C HIS A 4 -6.07 4.08 17.61
N LEU A 5 -6.50 3.08 16.83
CA LEU A 5 -5.78 1.83 16.55
C LEU A 5 -5.53 1.68 15.03
N PRO A 6 -4.55 0.85 14.60
CA PRO A 6 -3.89 0.89 13.29
C PRO A 6 -4.73 0.47 12.07
N ILE A 7 -4.33 0.95 10.90
CA ILE A 7 -4.87 0.62 9.55
C ILE A 7 -3.71 0.12 8.68
N PHE A 8 -3.81 -1.10 8.13
CA PHE A 8 -2.72 -1.82 7.44
C PHE A 8 -2.87 -1.85 5.90
N ASN A 9 -1.76 -1.82 5.15
CA ASN A 9 -1.68 -2.05 3.69
C ASN A 9 -0.87 -3.34 3.39
N ILE A 10 -1.25 -4.14 2.38
CA ILE A 10 -0.65 -5.46 2.08
C ILE A 10 -0.09 -5.52 0.64
N ILE A 11 1.03 -6.19 0.38
CA ILE A 11 1.43 -6.60 -0.98
C ILE A 11 1.89 -8.06 -0.91
N MET A 12 1.24 -8.99 -1.61
CA MET A 12 1.57 -10.43 -1.53
C MET A 12 1.90 -11.02 -2.89
N SER A 13 2.85 -11.94 -2.99
CA SER A 13 3.09 -12.72 -4.22
C SER A 13 3.77 -14.05 -3.90
N PRO A 14 3.89 -14.97 -4.87
CA PRO A 14 2.82 -15.67 -5.55
C PRO A 14 2.25 -16.82 -4.68
N LEU A 15 1.01 -17.24 -4.97
CA LEU A 15 0.40 -18.43 -4.38
C LEU A 15 1.27 -19.67 -4.66
N ARG A 16 1.86 -20.24 -3.59
CA ARG A 16 2.39 -21.60 -3.61
C ARG A 16 1.67 -22.43 -2.56
N ARG A 17 0.78 -23.31 -3.03
CA ARG A 17 0.24 -24.42 -2.27
C ARG A 17 1.41 -25.37 -1.97
N ARG A 18 1.72 -25.66 -0.71
CA ARG A 18 2.61 -26.78 -0.38
C ARG A 18 2.18 -27.52 0.87
N GLU A 19 2.13 -28.83 0.70
CA GLU A 19 1.75 -29.86 1.64
C GLU A 19 2.83 -30.06 2.72
N SER A 20 2.35 -30.48 3.89
CA SER A 20 3.10 -30.77 5.11
C SER A 20 4.10 -31.93 4.95
N CYS A 21 5.27 -31.81 5.57
CA CYS A 21 6.01 -32.99 6.06
C CYS A 21 6.80 -32.67 7.33
N THR A 22 6.59 -33.51 8.34
CA THR A 22 7.14 -33.52 9.70
C THR A 22 8.58 -34.02 9.78
N THR A 23 9.38 -33.52 10.75
CA THR A 23 9.99 -34.30 11.87
C THR A 23 11.01 -33.51 12.74
N SER A 24 10.66 -33.31 14.01
CA SER A 24 11.39 -33.63 15.28
C SER A 24 12.89 -33.29 15.58
N LYS A 25 13.04 -32.44 16.65
CA LYS A 25 13.88 -32.52 17.89
C LYS A 25 15.31 -31.91 18.01
N MET A 26 15.39 -30.93 18.94
CA MET A 26 16.30 -30.68 20.12
C MET A 26 17.85 -30.68 19.93
N SER A 27 18.71 -29.85 20.56
CA SER A 27 18.66 -28.83 21.64
C SER A 27 19.96 -27.98 21.71
N ARG A 28 19.86 -26.70 22.14
CA ARG A 28 20.71 -25.86 23.08
C ARG A 28 22.26 -25.84 22.92
N ASN A 29 23.06 -24.76 23.02
CA ASN A 29 23.01 -23.42 23.67
C ASN A 29 24.11 -22.47 23.10
N PHE A 30 23.99 -21.17 23.43
CA PHE A 30 24.97 -20.07 23.49
C PHE A 30 24.94 -18.98 22.38
N SER A 31 24.59 -17.77 22.85
CA SER A 31 24.48 -16.41 22.29
C SER A 31 24.73 -16.15 20.79
N PRO A 32 23.84 -15.42 20.08
CA PRO A 32 24.19 -14.87 18.79
C PRO A 32 24.98 -13.55 18.92
N PRO A 33 25.96 -13.29 18.02
CA PRO A 33 26.78 -12.08 17.97
C PRO A 33 26.01 -10.93 17.27
N PRO A 34 26.60 -9.72 17.11
CA PRO A 34 25.88 -8.56 16.57
C PRO A 34 25.31 -8.89 15.18
N LEU A 35 24.01 -8.69 15.00
CA LEU A 35 23.32 -8.92 13.73
C LEU A 35 24.01 -8.11 12.63
N LYS A 36 24.60 -8.82 11.65
CA LYS A 36 25.08 -8.24 10.40
C LYS A 36 23.88 -7.59 9.71
N GLN A 37 23.80 -6.27 9.76
CA GLN A 37 22.94 -5.52 8.84
C GLN A 37 23.37 -5.89 7.42
N ARG A 38 22.51 -6.62 6.69
CA ARG A 38 22.73 -6.88 5.27
C ARG A 38 22.58 -5.53 4.58
N LYS A 39 23.70 -4.95 4.14
CA LYS A 39 23.69 -3.71 3.34
C LYS A 39 22.81 -4.00 2.12
N VAL A 40 21.67 -3.31 2.02
CA VAL A 40 20.91 -3.25 0.78
C VAL A 40 21.87 -2.71 -0.27
N ALA A 41 22.26 -3.55 -1.22
CA ALA A 41 23.12 -3.13 -2.31
C ALA A 41 22.33 -2.09 -3.10
N VAL A 42 22.80 -0.84 -3.07
CA VAL A 42 22.36 0.17 -4.03
C VAL A 42 22.87 -0.28 -5.39
N ARG A 43 22.07 -1.08 -6.09
CA ARG A 43 22.34 -1.47 -7.47
C ARG A 43 21.79 -0.37 -8.36
N ASP A 44 22.66 0.22 -9.18
CA ASP A 44 22.25 0.97 -10.37
C ASP A 44 21.67 -0.03 -11.38
N ASN A 45 20.42 -0.43 -11.18
CA ASN A 45 19.71 -1.26 -12.14
C ASN A 45 19.24 -0.35 -13.29
N THR A 46 20.14 -0.01 -14.19
CA THR A 46 19.92 0.96 -15.28
C THR A 46 18.96 0.48 -16.37
N GLN A 47 18.32 -0.69 -16.25
CA GLN A 47 17.42 -1.20 -17.29
C GLN A 47 16.46 -2.33 -16.84
N GLY A 48 16.07 -2.35 -15.57
CA GLY A 48 15.06 -3.29 -15.05
C GLY A 48 13.66 -2.68 -15.04
N ASP A 49 12.65 -3.46 -15.44
CA ASP A 49 11.25 -3.10 -15.24
C ASP A 49 10.96 -2.95 -13.73
N LEU A 50 10.85 -1.69 -13.27
CA LEU A 50 10.62 -1.32 -11.88
C LEU A 50 9.21 -0.78 -11.71
N ILE A 51 8.59 -1.09 -10.58
CA ILE A 51 7.41 -0.37 -10.10
C ILE A 51 7.73 0.36 -8.80
N ARG A 52 7.25 1.60 -8.70
CA ARG A 52 7.18 2.33 -7.44
C ARG A 52 5.72 2.42 -7.03
N ILE A 53 5.42 1.90 -5.85
CA ILE A 53 4.08 1.84 -5.29
C ILE A 53 4.01 2.86 -4.17
N PHE A 54 2.99 3.70 -4.19
CA PHE A 54 2.65 4.62 -3.11
C PHE A 54 1.36 4.12 -2.46
N SER A 55 1.30 4.18 -1.13
CA SER A 55 0.06 4.00 -0.39
C SER A 55 -0.14 5.16 0.57
N TRP A 56 -1.39 5.58 0.70
CA TRP A 56 -1.76 6.69 1.56
C TRP A 56 -3.17 6.51 2.10
N ASN A 57 -3.28 6.42 3.42
CA ASN A 57 -4.55 6.49 4.10
C ASN A 57 -5.02 7.96 4.17
N ILE A 58 -6.17 8.25 3.57
CA ILE A 58 -6.73 9.60 3.52
C ILE A 58 -8.07 9.65 4.27
N ASN A 59 -8.23 10.66 5.12
CA ASN A 59 -9.48 10.88 5.87
C ASN A 59 -10.69 11.22 4.98
N SER A 60 -10.44 11.90 3.86
CA SER A 60 -11.45 12.28 2.88
C SER A 60 -10.79 12.58 1.55
N ILE A 61 -11.46 12.23 0.45
CA ILE A 61 -11.01 12.61 -0.88
C ILE A 61 -11.34 14.07 -1.22
N ASP A 62 -12.25 14.72 -0.48
CA ASP A 62 -12.77 16.06 -0.80
C ASP A 62 -11.67 17.11 -1.00
N ALA A 63 -10.60 17.06 -0.19
CA ALA A 63 -9.48 17.98 -0.29
C ALA A 63 -8.64 17.79 -1.56
N PHE A 64 -8.78 16.66 -2.23
CA PHE A 64 -8.07 16.27 -3.45
C PHE A 64 -8.95 16.35 -4.70
N LEU A 65 -10.25 16.55 -4.52
CA LEU A 65 -11.16 16.79 -5.62
C LEU A 65 -11.22 18.31 -5.90
N PRO A 66 -11.25 18.72 -7.18
CA PRO A 66 -11.57 20.10 -7.50
C PRO A 66 -12.95 20.45 -6.93
N PRO A 67 -13.15 21.67 -6.40
CA PRO A 67 -14.46 22.14 -6.00
C PRO A 67 -15.51 21.89 -7.09
N PRO A 68 -16.79 21.64 -6.74
CA PRO A 68 -17.83 21.28 -7.72
C PRO A 68 -17.98 22.27 -8.89
N ASN A 69 -17.61 23.54 -8.66
CA ASN A 69 -17.70 24.62 -9.64
C ASN A 69 -16.37 24.95 -10.34
N THR A 70 -15.31 24.18 -10.09
CA THR A 70 -14.03 24.37 -10.76
C THR A 70 -14.12 23.80 -12.18
N GLN A 71 -13.80 24.63 -13.18
CA GLN A 71 -13.66 24.16 -14.55
C GLN A 71 -12.72 22.95 -14.59
N LYS A 72 -13.16 21.86 -15.21
CA LYS A 72 -12.31 20.69 -15.47
C LYS A 72 -11.03 21.20 -16.13
N ILE A 73 -9.87 20.68 -15.74
CA ILE A 73 -8.57 21.07 -16.33
C ILE A 73 -8.61 21.03 -17.87
N ALA A 74 -9.38 20.11 -18.46
CA ALA A 74 -9.61 20.01 -19.90
C ALA A 74 -10.22 21.28 -20.55
N ALA A 75 -10.96 22.10 -19.80
CA ALA A 75 -11.52 23.36 -20.29
C ALA A 75 -10.45 24.41 -20.61
N PHE A 76 -9.30 24.38 -19.93
CA PHE A 76 -8.15 25.26 -20.21
C PHE A 76 -7.43 24.93 -21.52
N PHE A 77 -7.69 23.74 -22.07
CA PHE A 77 -7.07 23.27 -23.32
C PHE A 77 -8.04 23.30 -24.51
N GLN A 78 -9.26 23.84 -24.34
CA GLN A 78 -10.13 24.03 -25.49
C GLN A 78 -9.56 25.16 -26.37
N PRO A 79 -9.38 24.92 -27.69
CA PRO A 79 -8.94 25.96 -28.59
C PRO A 79 -9.95 27.11 -28.55
N LYS A 80 -9.48 28.32 -28.26
CA LYS A 80 -10.31 29.52 -28.34
C LYS A 80 -10.94 29.56 -29.74
N PRO A 81 -12.28 29.72 -29.87
CA PRO A 81 -12.87 29.97 -31.16
C PRO A 81 -12.21 31.23 -31.73
N SER A 82 -11.68 31.11 -32.94
CA SER A 82 -11.08 32.23 -33.67
C SER A 82 -12.14 33.31 -33.84
N SER A 83 -12.09 34.35 -33.01
CA SER A 83 -12.83 35.59 -33.26
C SER A 83 -12.25 36.20 -34.53
N THR A 84 -12.99 36.08 -35.63
CA THR A 84 -12.72 36.78 -36.88
C THR A 84 -13.06 38.26 -36.68
N GLU A 85 -12.19 38.99 -35.99
CA GLU A 85 -12.15 40.46 -36.08
C GLU A 85 -10.72 40.87 -36.43
N ALA A 86 -10.60 41.49 -37.59
CA ALA A 86 -9.35 41.96 -38.16
C ALA A 86 -8.76 43.11 -37.30
N PRO A 87 -7.46 43.08 -36.94
CA PRO A 87 -6.85 44.19 -36.24
C PRO A 87 -6.17 45.16 -37.21
N THR A 88 -6.51 46.44 -37.09
CA THR A 88 -5.70 47.57 -37.55
C THR A 88 -4.40 47.68 -36.74
N HIS A 89 -3.31 47.93 -37.47
CA HIS A 89 -1.91 48.07 -37.07
C HIS A 89 -1.59 48.67 -35.69
N HIS A 90 -0.67 48.02 -34.94
CA HIS A 90 0.54 48.62 -34.34
C HIS A 90 1.58 47.55 -33.93
N PRO A 91 2.89 47.88 -33.84
CA PRO A 91 3.98 46.89 -33.88
C PRO A 91 4.65 46.58 -32.52
N ARG A 92 5.34 45.43 -32.50
CA ARG A 92 6.41 44.96 -31.59
C ARG A 92 6.04 44.63 -30.13
N SER A 93 5.94 43.33 -29.86
CA SER A 93 6.75 42.70 -28.82
C SER A 93 7.02 41.24 -29.23
N ALA A 94 8.29 40.90 -29.42
CA ALA A 94 8.73 39.55 -29.71
C ALA A 94 8.71 38.75 -28.40
N ALA A 95 7.72 37.86 -28.25
CA ALA A 95 7.77 36.78 -27.28
C ALA A 95 8.20 35.49 -27.99
N PRO A 96 9.10 34.69 -27.41
CA PRO A 96 9.64 33.52 -28.09
C PRO A 96 8.57 32.43 -28.24
N SER A 97 8.39 32.01 -29.48
CA SER A 97 7.59 30.88 -29.97
C SER A 97 8.08 29.54 -29.38
N THR A 98 7.81 29.32 -28.09
CA THR A 98 8.28 28.13 -27.34
C THR A 98 7.14 27.13 -27.03
N LEU A 99 5.96 27.31 -27.61
CA LEU A 99 4.78 26.47 -27.32
C LEU A 99 4.41 25.44 -28.41
N GLN A 100 5.17 25.35 -29.50
CA GLN A 100 4.89 24.36 -30.56
C GLN A 100 5.70 23.05 -30.47
N THR A 101 6.63 22.94 -29.51
CA THR A 101 7.50 21.76 -29.35
C THR A 101 7.19 20.93 -28.08
N LEU A 102 5.98 21.03 -27.52
CA LEU A 102 5.53 20.17 -26.41
C LEU A 102 4.59 19.04 -26.85
N ASN A 103 4.25 18.99 -28.15
CA ASN A 103 3.17 18.14 -28.68
C ASN A 103 3.63 16.78 -29.23
N SER A 104 4.91 16.39 -29.10
CA SER A 104 5.39 15.07 -29.54
C SER A 104 5.93 14.16 -28.41
N THR A 105 6.11 14.67 -27.19
CA THR A 105 6.66 13.91 -26.05
C THR A 105 5.75 13.79 -24.83
N THR A 106 4.62 14.50 -24.80
CA THR A 106 3.61 14.34 -23.75
C THR A 106 2.48 13.44 -24.24
N LYS A 107 2.75 12.13 -24.43
CA LYS A 107 1.66 11.17 -24.23
C LYS A 107 1.14 11.42 -22.82
N LEU A 108 -0.04 12.04 -22.68
CA LEU A 108 -0.66 12.26 -21.39
C LEU A 108 -0.60 10.94 -20.62
N ARG A 109 -0.01 10.98 -19.41
CA ARG A 109 0.00 9.82 -18.52
C ARG A 109 -1.43 9.62 -18.06
N ASN A 110 -2.15 8.73 -18.75
CA ASN A 110 -3.47 8.30 -18.34
C ASN A 110 -3.35 7.36 -17.13
N TYR A 111 -4.37 7.38 -16.29
CA TYR A 111 -4.47 6.50 -15.13
C TYR A 111 -5.85 5.87 -15.08
N ASN A 112 -5.87 4.58 -14.70
CA ASN A 112 -7.07 3.83 -14.40
C ASN A 112 -7.28 3.86 -12.89
N VAL A 113 -8.48 4.21 -12.45
CA VAL A 113 -8.86 4.20 -11.03
C VAL A 113 -9.78 3.03 -10.80
N HIS A 114 -9.37 2.11 -9.92
CA HIS A 114 -10.18 0.99 -9.46
C HIS A 114 -10.58 1.23 -8.01
N THR A 115 -11.81 0.90 -7.64
CA THR A 115 -12.32 1.13 -6.29
C THR A 115 -12.96 -0.14 -5.73
N SER A 116 -12.78 -0.36 -4.42
CA SER A 116 -13.60 -1.27 -3.63
C SER A 116 -14.43 -0.40 -2.70
N LEU A 117 -15.75 -0.40 -2.91
CA LEU A 117 -16.68 0.37 -2.11
C LEU A 117 -17.51 -0.58 -1.23
N PRO A 118 -17.87 -0.15 -0.03
CA PRO A 118 -18.64 -0.97 0.88
C PRO A 118 -20.00 -1.35 0.30
N ARG A 119 -20.37 -2.60 0.55
CA ARG A 119 -21.68 -3.20 0.25
C ARG A 119 -22.47 -3.53 1.52
N ASP A 120 -21.81 -3.52 2.69
CA ASP A 120 -22.43 -3.74 3.99
C ASP A 120 -23.21 -2.50 4.46
N ARG A 121 -24.53 -2.55 4.33
CA ARG A 121 -25.43 -1.46 4.74
C ARG A 121 -25.36 -1.10 6.23
N TYR A 122 -24.87 -1.99 7.09
CA TYR A 122 -24.87 -1.81 8.54
C TYR A 122 -23.50 -1.41 9.09
N ASN A 123 -22.42 -2.00 8.57
CA ASN A 123 -21.07 -1.81 9.15
C ASN A 123 -20.16 -0.87 8.35
N ALA A 124 -20.52 -0.50 7.12
CA ALA A 124 -19.67 0.29 6.22
C ALA A 124 -19.41 1.75 6.63
N ARG A 125 -19.97 2.20 7.75
CA ARG A 125 -19.87 3.59 8.18
C ARG A 125 -18.62 3.81 9.02
N ALA A 126 -17.80 4.74 8.55
CA ALA A 126 -16.69 5.35 9.26
C ALA A 126 -17.15 6.44 10.23
N PHE A 127 -16.19 6.96 10.98
CA PHE A 127 -16.38 8.06 11.91
C PHE A 127 -17.06 9.26 11.21
N GLY A 128 -18.08 9.83 11.84
CA GLY A 128 -18.88 10.92 11.25
C GLY A 128 -19.82 10.49 10.12
N GLY A 129 -20.12 9.18 9.99
CA GLY A 129 -21.11 8.66 9.04
C GLY A 129 -20.62 8.55 7.60
N LYS A 130 -19.33 8.79 7.35
CA LYS A 130 -18.68 8.61 6.03
C LYS A 130 -18.60 7.13 5.68
N LEU A 131 -18.44 6.80 4.41
CA LEU A 131 -18.22 5.41 3.99
C LEU A 131 -16.71 5.12 3.94
N TYR A 132 -16.33 3.90 4.29
CA TYR A 132 -15.00 3.37 3.97
C TYR A 132 -14.86 3.11 2.48
N GLY A 133 -13.65 2.81 2.04
CA GLY A 133 -13.35 2.42 0.66
C GLY A 133 -11.85 2.38 0.44
N VAL A 134 -11.42 1.60 -0.55
CA VAL A 134 -10.05 1.64 -1.05
C VAL A 134 -10.05 1.92 -2.54
N ALA A 135 -9.01 2.63 -3.00
CA ALA A 135 -8.81 2.91 -4.41
C ALA A 135 -7.38 2.58 -4.82
N THR A 136 -7.21 1.92 -5.96
CA THR A 136 -5.92 1.65 -6.58
C THR A 136 -5.86 2.40 -7.91
N ILE A 137 -4.88 3.29 -8.03
CA ILE A 137 -4.65 4.12 -9.21
C ILE A 137 -3.46 3.55 -9.96
N LEU A 138 -3.67 3.14 -11.21
CA LEU A 138 -2.67 2.48 -12.04
C LEU A 138 -2.40 3.34 -13.27
N ARG A 139 -1.14 3.53 -13.64
CA ARG A 139 -0.80 4.17 -14.92
C ARG A 139 -1.30 3.28 -16.06
N SER A 140 -2.01 3.83 -17.04
CA SER A 140 -2.72 3.02 -18.05
C SER A 140 -1.77 2.15 -18.87
N ASP A 141 -0.60 2.67 -19.25
CA ASP A 141 0.42 1.91 -19.99
C ASP A 141 1.02 0.75 -19.17
N PHE A 142 1.06 0.87 -17.84
CA PHE A 142 1.45 -0.22 -16.95
C PHE A 142 0.31 -1.23 -16.81
N ALA A 143 -0.93 -0.75 -16.61
CA ALA A 143 -2.11 -1.61 -16.51
C ALA A 143 -2.29 -2.47 -17.76
N GLU A 144 -2.25 -1.87 -18.95
CA GLU A 144 -2.40 -2.55 -20.23
C GLU A 144 -1.35 -3.63 -20.47
N ARG A 145 -0.12 -3.42 -20.01
CA ARG A 145 1.01 -4.33 -20.23
C ARG A 145 1.12 -5.42 -19.17
N ARG A 146 0.90 -5.07 -17.90
CA ARG A 146 1.29 -5.90 -16.77
C ARG A 146 0.12 -6.35 -15.91
N ILE A 147 -1.03 -5.71 -15.94
CA ILE A 147 -2.16 -6.08 -15.07
C ILE A 147 -3.08 -7.07 -15.79
N GLU A 148 -3.36 -8.19 -15.13
CA GLU A 148 -4.33 -9.18 -15.58
C GLU A 148 -5.73 -8.77 -15.15
N ARG A 149 -5.90 -8.48 -13.85
CA ARG A 149 -7.18 -8.10 -13.29
C ARG A 149 -7.01 -7.28 -12.02
N VAL A 150 -8.04 -6.48 -11.75
CA VAL A 150 -8.21 -5.77 -10.48
C VAL A 150 -9.61 -6.06 -9.96
N TYR A 151 -9.73 -6.56 -8.73
CA TYR A 151 -11.00 -6.99 -8.16
C TYR A 151 -11.06 -6.79 -6.65
N ALA A 152 -12.27 -6.60 -6.14
CA ALA A 152 -12.59 -6.66 -4.72
C ALA A 152 -13.03 -8.10 -4.38
N PRO A 153 -12.50 -8.73 -3.32
CA PRO A 153 -12.95 -10.06 -2.91
C PRO A 153 -14.42 -10.08 -2.48
N ASP A 154 -15.16 -11.14 -2.82
CA ASP A 154 -16.60 -11.21 -2.52
C ASP A 154 -16.90 -11.18 -1.02
N TRP A 155 -15.99 -11.72 -0.20
CA TRP A 155 -16.10 -11.71 1.26
C TRP A 155 -15.89 -10.33 1.87
N ASP A 156 -15.27 -9.38 1.16
CA ASP A 156 -15.08 -8.02 1.64
C ASP A 156 -16.34 -7.20 1.38
N LEU A 157 -17.25 -7.22 2.36
CA LEU A 157 -18.47 -6.43 2.32
C LEU A 157 -18.23 -4.97 2.73
N GLU A 158 -17.12 -4.65 3.40
CA GLU A 158 -16.84 -3.30 3.90
C GLU A 158 -16.03 -2.44 2.93
N GLY A 159 -15.61 -2.98 1.77
CA GLY A 159 -14.87 -2.25 0.75
C GLY A 159 -13.45 -1.88 1.20
N ARG A 160 -12.82 -2.77 1.97
CA ARG A 160 -11.52 -2.57 2.61
C ARG A 160 -10.37 -3.16 1.82
N VAL A 161 -10.63 -4.00 0.81
CA VAL A 161 -9.61 -4.76 0.10
C VAL A 161 -9.81 -4.60 -1.40
N LEU A 162 -8.70 -4.34 -2.09
CA LEU A 162 -8.64 -4.32 -3.56
C LEU A 162 -7.35 -4.99 -4.01
N ILE A 163 -7.51 -6.01 -4.85
CA ILE A 163 -6.40 -6.85 -5.33
C ILE A 163 -6.15 -6.52 -6.80
N ALA A 164 -4.91 -6.20 -7.14
CA ALA A 164 -4.43 -6.09 -8.51
C ALA A 164 -3.41 -7.19 -8.79
N GLU A 165 -3.73 -8.10 -9.71
CA GLU A 165 -2.85 -9.20 -10.11
C GLU A 165 -2.16 -8.88 -11.43
N THR A 166 -0.86 -9.15 -11.50
CA THR A 166 -0.11 -9.01 -12.75
C THR A 166 -0.24 -10.26 -13.61
N ARG A 167 -0.13 -10.08 -14.93
CA ARG A 167 -0.05 -11.19 -15.87
C ARG A 167 1.12 -12.09 -15.53
N SER A 168 0.94 -13.38 -15.76
CA SER A 168 2.08 -14.29 -15.91
C SER A 168 2.81 -13.90 -17.20
N PRO A 169 4.14 -13.96 -17.26
CA PRO A 169 4.84 -13.81 -18.53
C PRO A 169 4.36 -14.93 -19.45
N CYS A 170 3.75 -14.59 -20.58
CA CYS A 170 3.35 -15.59 -21.56
C CYS A 170 4.59 -16.32 -22.09
N GLU A 171 4.53 -17.64 -22.17
CA GLU A 171 5.56 -18.52 -22.77
C GLU A 171 5.58 -18.43 -24.32
N GLU A 172 5.14 -17.33 -24.91
CA GLU A 172 5.13 -17.20 -26.38
C GLU A 172 6.53 -16.80 -26.88
N ASN A 173 7.30 -17.84 -27.22
CA ASN A 173 8.44 -17.87 -28.13
C ASN A 173 9.83 -17.41 -27.68
N HIS A 174 10.00 -17.02 -26.42
CA HIS A 174 11.33 -17.04 -25.81
C HIS A 174 11.21 -17.58 -24.40
N VAL A 175 11.93 -18.66 -24.10
CA VAL A 175 12.24 -19.07 -22.73
C VAL A 175 12.91 -17.86 -22.09
N SER A 176 12.12 -17.03 -21.42
CA SER A 176 12.62 -15.96 -20.60
C SER A 176 13.42 -16.65 -19.49
N GLU A 177 14.73 -16.76 -19.68
CA GLU A 177 15.68 -17.24 -18.67
C GLU A 177 15.55 -16.44 -17.36
N ARG A 178 14.82 -15.31 -17.36
CA ARG A 178 14.59 -14.42 -16.22
C ARG A 178 13.43 -14.81 -15.30
N GLY A 179 12.62 -15.82 -15.62
CA GLY A 179 11.69 -16.45 -14.67
C GLY A 179 10.82 -15.45 -13.87
N GLU A 180 10.22 -14.48 -14.55
CA GLU A 180 9.35 -13.47 -13.92
C GLU A 180 8.13 -14.16 -13.30
N LYS A 181 7.98 -14.07 -11.97
CA LYS A 181 6.78 -14.59 -11.28
C LYS A 181 5.69 -13.51 -11.27
N PRO A 182 4.42 -13.86 -11.54
CA PRO A 182 3.32 -12.92 -11.38
C PRO A 182 3.24 -12.41 -9.94
N LEU A 183 2.84 -11.16 -9.80
CA LEU A 183 2.67 -10.47 -8.52
C LEU A 183 1.19 -10.22 -8.23
N ALA A 184 0.83 -10.18 -6.95
CA ALA A 184 -0.41 -9.57 -6.48
C ALA A 184 -0.11 -8.34 -5.60
N MET A 185 -0.88 -7.28 -5.80
CA MET A 185 -0.83 -6.07 -4.98
C MET A 185 -2.16 -5.97 -4.26
N ILE A 186 -2.15 -5.93 -2.92
CA ILE A 186 -3.35 -6.07 -2.09
C ILE A 186 -3.55 -4.78 -1.28
N ASN A 187 -4.16 -3.77 -1.87
CA ASN A 187 -4.47 -2.55 -1.15
C ASN A 187 -5.50 -2.82 -0.05
N ILE A 188 -5.16 -2.51 1.21
CA ILE A 188 -6.01 -2.77 2.37
C ILE A 188 -6.21 -1.50 3.19
N CYS A 189 -7.44 -1.30 3.67
CA CYS A 189 -7.80 -0.37 4.72
C CYS A 189 -8.43 -1.14 5.88
N ALA A 190 -7.59 -1.68 6.75
CA ALA A 190 -8.02 -2.57 7.82
C ALA A 190 -8.97 -1.89 8.82
N THR A 191 -9.76 -2.69 9.52
CA THR A 191 -10.69 -2.20 10.53
C THR A 191 -9.94 -1.63 11.72
N ASN A 192 -10.26 -0.40 12.10
CA ASN A 192 -9.97 0.07 13.45
C ASN A 192 -10.85 -0.72 14.42
N GLY A 193 -10.26 -1.26 15.49
CA GLY A 193 -11.03 -1.92 16.54
C GLY A 193 -11.85 -0.87 17.28
N THR A 194 -13.17 -1.06 17.33
CA THR A 194 -14.08 -0.18 18.09
C THR A 194 -14.97 -0.99 19.01
N ASP A 195 -15.30 -0.41 20.17
CA ASP A 195 -16.31 -0.94 21.10
C ASP A 195 -17.74 -0.80 20.56
N GLY A 196 -17.90 -0.23 19.36
CA GLY A 196 -19.19 -0.09 18.71
C GLY A 196 -19.78 -1.45 18.33
N PRO A 197 -21.11 -1.59 18.34
CA PRO A 197 -21.76 -2.82 17.92
C PRO A 197 -21.42 -3.13 16.46
N TYR A 198 -21.08 -4.38 16.20
CA TYR A 198 -20.98 -4.97 14.88
C TYR A 198 -22.29 -5.69 14.56
N TYR A 199 -22.80 -5.47 13.36
CA TYR A 199 -24.09 -5.97 12.92
C TYR A 199 -23.93 -7.08 11.90
N HIS A 200 -24.83 -8.05 11.88
CA HIS A 200 -24.86 -9.05 10.83
C HIS A 200 -25.20 -8.38 9.48
N PRO A 201 -24.43 -8.62 8.40
CA PRO A 201 -24.62 -7.91 7.12
C PRO A 201 -26.01 -8.13 6.50
N ASP A 202 -26.56 -9.34 6.63
CA ASP A 202 -27.90 -9.64 6.10
C ASP A 202 -29.05 -9.18 7.01
N THR A 203 -28.97 -9.43 8.32
CA THR A 203 -30.11 -9.24 9.24
C THR A 203 -30.10 -7.92 9.99
N GLY A 204 -28.96 -7.22 10.04
CA GLY A 204 -28.79 -6.00 10.83
C GLY A 204 -28.85 -6.21 12.34
N LYS A 205 -28.86 -7.46 12.82
CA LYS A 205 -28.82 -7.76 14.25
C LYS A 205 -27.41 -7.53 14.79
N ALA A 206 -27.30 -6.88 15.94
CA ALA A 206 -26.01 -6.79 16.63
C ALA A 206 -25.56 -8.20 17.00
N VAL A 207 -24.37 -8.59 16.55
CA VAL A 207 -23.76 -9.91 16.82
C VAL A 207 -22.52 -9.83 17.69
N GLY A 208 -22.16 -8.61 18.11
CA GLY A 208 -21.00 -8.36 18.92
C GLY A 208 -20.48 -6.94 18.75
N THR A 209 -19.19 -6.78 18.94
CA THR A 209 -18.40 -5.59 18.64
C THR A 209 -17.33 -5.98 17.62
N ARG A 210 -16.68 -4.97 17.01
CA ARG A 210 -15.51 -5.25 16.16
C ARG A 210 -14.40 -5.94 16.95
N HIS A 211 -14.45 -5.91 18.27
CA HIS A 211 -13.51 -6.51 19.19
C HIS A 211 -13.75 -7.98 19.54
N ASP A 212 -14.86 -8.57 19.09
CA ASP A 212 -15.12 -9.97 19.41
C ASP A 212 -14.18 -10.90 18.63
N PRO A 213 -13.74 -12.05 19.20
CA PRO A 213 -12.73 -12.92 18.59
C PRO A 213 -13.12 -13.45 17.21
N ALA A 214 -14.43 -13.55 16.94
CA ALA A 214 -14.98 -13.91 15.64
C ALA A 214 -15.00 -12.75 14.62
N MET A 215 -14.77 -11.50 15.05
CA MET A 215 -15.00 -10.27 14.27
C MET A 215 -13.87 -9.19 14.36
N LEU A 216 -12.71 -9.47 15.02
CA LEU A 216 -11.46 -8.67 15.21
C LEU A 216 -11.20 -7.97 16.57
N ARG A 217 -11.14 -8.76 17.64
CA ARG A 217 -10.24 -8.66 18.84
C ARG A 217 -10.10 -7.31 19.61
N ALA A 218 -10.36 -7.39 20.92
CA ALA A 218 -10.59 -6.30 21.90
C ALA A 218 -9.39 -5.49 22.44
N VAL A 219 -9.69 -4.43 23.22
CA VAL A 219 -8.88 -3.37 23.91
C VAL A 219 -8.07 -3.88 25.15
N PRO A 220 -7.44 -3.01 25.99
CA PRO A 220 -6.22 -2.24 25.84
C PRO A 220 -4.93 -3.02 26.17
N SER A 221 -5.01 -4.11 26.96
CA SER A 221 -3.93 -5.12 27.08
C SER A 221 -3.91 -6.06 25.88
N ARG A 222 -5.08 -6.29 25.26
CA ARG A 222 -5.18 -7.04 24.02
C ARG A 222 -4.65 -6.29 22.81
N HIS A 223 -4.38 -4.98 22.84
CA HIS A 223 -3.68 -4.35 21.72
C HIS A 223 -2.29 -4.96 21.52
N CYS A 224 -1.52 -5.11 22.60
CA CYS A 224 -0.23 -5.81 22.55
C CYS A 224 -0.40 -7.28 22.14
N VAL A 225 -1.48 -7.96 22.57
CA VAL A 225 -1.78 -9.36 22.19
C VAL A 225 -2.23 -9.49 20.73
N ASN A 226 -3.01 -8.54 20.21
CA ASN A 226 -3.50 -8.52 18.83
C ASN A 226 -2.39 -8.10 17.89
N TRP A 227 -1.54 -7.17 18.31
CA TRP A 227 -0.30 -6.85 17.62
C TRP A 227 0.61 -8.07 17.60
N ARG A 228 0.77 -8.77 18.73
CA ARG A 228 1.54 -10.03 18.81
C ARG A 228 0.93 -11.13 17.93
N ASP A 229 -0.39 -11.25 17.87
CA ASP A 229 -1.08 -12.23 17.03
C ASP A 229 -0.99 -11.88 15.55
N PHE A 230 -1.22 -10.62 15.19
CA PHE A 230 -1.01 -10.09 13.85
C PHE A 230 0.42 -10.39 13.39
N ASN A 231 1.40 -10.03 14.22
CA ASN A 231 2.81 -10.30 13.98
C ASN A 231 3.10 -11.81 13.87
N GLY A 232 2.53 -12.64 14.74
CA GLY A 232 2.71 -14.09 14.67
C GLY A 232 2.05 -14.74 13.46
N LYS A 233 0.92 -14.21 12.97
CA LYS A 233 0.22 -14.72 11.78
C LYS A 233 0.77 -14.19 10.47
N LEU A 234 1.29 -12.95 10.46
CA LEU A 234 1.76 -12.34 9.23
C LEU A 234 3.26 -12.44 9.05
N PHE A 235 4.05 -12.30 10.11
CA PHE A 235 5.50 -12.17 10.00
C PHE A 235 6.23 -13.42 10.45
N GLY A 236 7.38 -13.64 9.81
CA GLY A 236 8.34 -14.67 10.21
C GLY A 236 8.98 -14.37 11.56
N LYS A 237 9.64 -15.39 12.11
CA LYS A 237 10.40 -15.28 13.37
C LYS A 237 11.40 -14.11 13.33
N GLU A 238 12.17 -13.98 12.25
CA GLU A 238 13.18 -12.94 12.10
C GLU A 238 12.58 -11.52 12.11
N ASP A 239 11.43 -11.34 11.45
CA ASP A 239 10.74 -10.05 11.39
C ASP A 239 10.09 -9.67 12.72
N ASN A 240 9.58 -10.66 13.45
CA ASN A 240 9.09 -10.47 14.82
C ASN A 240 10.21 -10.06 15.77
N GLU A 241 11.39 -10.69 15.67
CA GLU A 241 12.59 -10.30 16.41
C GLU A 241 13.01 -8.86 16.09
N ARG A 242 13.02 -8.47 14.81
CA ARG A 242 13.30 -7.08 14.37
C ARG A 242 12.31 -6.06 14.95
N ALA A 243 11.04 -6.44 15.06
CA ALA A 243 9.99 -5.60 15.63
C ALA A 243 10.02 -5.51 17.16
N GLY A 244 10.92 -6.26 17.83
CA GLY A 244 10.98 -6.35 19.29
C GLY A 244 9.77 -7.06 19.89
N VAL A 245 9.16 -7.97 19.14
CA VAL A 245 7.96 -8.71 19.56
C VAL A 245 8.42 -10.03 20.13
N GLU A 246 8.35 -10.19 21.45
CA GLU A 246 8.71 -11.44 22.11
C GLU A 246 7.78 -12.58 21.65
N GLY A 247 8.40 -13.66 21.16
CA GLY A 247 7.75 -14.77 20.49
C GLY A 247 6.73 -15.48 21.35
N GLY A 248 5.46 -15.13 21.16
CA GLY A 248 4.37 -16.06 21.45
C GLY A 248 4.23 -17.01 20.28
N GLU A 249 4.28 -18.32 20.53
CA GLU A 249 3.77 -19.29 19.57
C GLU A 249 2.31 -18.92 19.29
N VAL A 250 2.01 -18.53 18.05
CA VAL A 250 0.63 -18.39 17.58
C VAL A 250 0.30 -19.70 16.90
N GLU A 251 -0.74 -20.39 17.36
CA GLU A 251 -1.26 -21.57 16.67
C GLU A 251 -1.77 -21.16 15.28
N GLY A 252 -1.20 -21.76 14.23
CA GLY A 252 -1.59 -21.56 12.85
C GLY A 252 -0.41 -21.36 11.90
N GLU A 253 -0.71 -21.37 10.61
CA GLU A 253 0.27 -21.05 9.56
C GLU A 253 0.52 -19.55 9.53
N SER A 254 1.78 -19.14 9.63
CA SER A 254 2.20 -17.75 9.40
C SER A 254 2.37 -17.51 7.89
N LEU A 255 2.01 -16.31 7.42
CA LEU A 255 2.29 -15.89 6.04
C LEU A 255 3.78 -15.72 5.76
N ASP A 256 4.62 -15.66 6.81
CA ASP A 256 6.06 -15.41 6.73
C ASP A 256 6.41 -14.18 5.87
N ALA A 257 5.57 -13.15 5.95
CA ALA A 257 5.81 -11.89 5.28
C ALA A 257 6.98 -11.13 5.92
N VAL A 258 7.53 -10.20 5.15
CA VAL A 258 8.64 -9.33 5.55
C VAL A 258 8.15 -7.91 5.65
N ASP A 259 8.25 -7.30 6.84
CA ASP A 259 8.04 -5.87 7.01
C ASP A 259 9.19 -5.11 6.35
N VAL A 260 8.93 -4.55 5.17
CA VAL A 260 9.97 -3.96 4.32
C VAL A 260 10.71 -2.84 5.03
N TRP A 261 10.00 -1.96 5.75
CA TRP A 261 10.64 -0.82 6.41
C TRP A 261 11.60 -1.30 7.50
N ARG A 262 11.17 -2.27 8.32
CA ARG A 262 12.01 -2.83 9.38
C ARG A 262 13.17 -3.64 8.84
N ALA A 263 12.94 -4.44 7.81
CA ALA A 263 13.97 -5.27 7.21
C ALA A 263 15.09 -4.42 6.58
N VAL A 264 14.76 -3.25 6.02
CA VAL A 264 15.74 -2.33 5.43
C VAL A 264 16.38 -1.39 6.46
N ASN A 265 15.60 -0.80 7.38
CA ASN A 265 16.07 0.30 8.24
C ASN A 265 16.32 -0.13 9.71
N GLY A 266 16.27 -1.43 10.01
CA GLY A 266 16.62 -1.96 11.33
C GLY A 266 15.73 -1.41 12.45
N ALA A 267 16.30 -0.65 13.39
CA ALA A 267 15.58 -0.06 14.52
C ALA A 267 15.18 1.42 14.32
N GLU A 268 15.47 2.02 13.16
CA GLU A 268 15.19 3.44 12.89
C GLU A 268 13.72 3.78 13.09
N ARG A 269 13.40 4.69 14.01
CA ARG A 269 12.01 5.07 14.28
C ARG A 269 11.49 6.03 13.22
N LYS A 270 10.36 5.66 12.61
CA LYS A 270 9.61 6.50 11.67
C LYS A 270 8.13 6.16 11.76
N TYR A 271 7.28 7.16 11.65
CA TYR A 271 5.86 7.06 11.96
C TYR A 271 5.02 7.48 10.76
N THR A 272 3.82 6.90 10.67
CA THR A 272 2.91 7.15 9.56
C THR A 272 1.63 7.84 9.98
N TYR A 273 1.29 7.79 11.27
CA TYR A 273 0.12 8.44 11.85
C TYR A 273 0.52 9.56 12.81
N TYR A 274 -0.13 10.71 12.67
CA TYR A 274 0.06 11.92 13.47
C TYR A 274 -1.31 12.55 13.77
N PRO A 275 -1.81 12.48 15.02
CA PRO A 275 -3.13 12.94 15.38
C PRO A 275 -3.28 14.45 15.11
N ARG A 276 -4.48 14.83 14.69
CA ARG A 276 -4.81 16.24 14.43
C ARG A 276 -4.91 17.02 15.74
N GLY A 277 -4.49 18.29 15.70
CA GLY A 277 -4.54 19.19 16.87
C GLY A 277 -3.47 18.91 17.93
N LYS A 278 -2.50 18.04 17.63
CA LYS A 278 -1.27 17.88 18.42
C LYS A 278 -0.10 18.43 17.62
N GLU A 279 0.93 18.89 18.33
CA GLU A 279 2.20 19.26 17.70
C GLU A 279 2.80 18.03 17.01
N TRP A 280 3.53 18.26 15.92
CA TRP A 280 4.18 17.19 15.16
C TRP A 280 5.09 16.35 16.08
N VAL A 281 5.14 15.04 15.87
CA VAL A 281 5.93 14.07 16.66
C VAL A 281 5.52 13.90 18.14
N MET A 282 4.75 14.82 18.75
CA MET A 282 4.35 14.69 20.16
C MET A 282 3.54 13.42 20.47
N SER A 283 2.80 12.92 19.48
CA SER A 283 2.07 11.66 19.54
C SER A 283 2.07 11.11 18.13
N CYS A 284 2.58 9.91 17.93
CA CYS A 284 2.71 9.32 16.60
C CYS A 284 2.85 7.81 16.70
N ASP A 285 2.43 7.12 15.63
CA ASP A 285 2.55 5.67 15.52
C ASP A 285 2.82 5.26 14.06
N ARG A 286 3.37 4.06 13.85
CA ARG A 286 3.59 3.49 12.52
C ARG A 286 2.46 2.50 12.22
N MET A 287 1.36 3.06 11.73
CA MET A 287 0.15 2.30 11.42
C MET A 287 0.18 1.71 10.01
N ASP A 288 0.79 2.42 9.07
CA ASP A 288 0.83 2.05 7.65
C ASP A 288 2.12 1.29 7.36
N MET A 289 1.98 0.16 6.70
CA MET A 289 3.08 -0.77 6.45
C MET A 289 3.06 -1.22 5.00
N VAL A 290 4.25 -1.51 4.47
CA VAL A 290 4.40 -2.35 3.29
C VAL A 290 5.10 -3.61 3.74
N PHE A 291 4.50 -4.75 3.45
CA PHE A 291 5.17 -6.03 3.57
C PHE A 291 5.08 -6.81 2.28
N VAL A 292 6.00 -7.74 2.12
CA VAL A 292 6.14 -8.59 0.93
C VAL A 292 6.29 -10.05 1.36
N SER A 293 6.03 -10.98 0.45
CA SER A 293 6.36 -12.40 0.66
C SER A 293 7.86 -12.61 0.90
N ARG A 294 8.22 -13.62 1.69
CA ARG A 294 9.61 -14.08 1.87
C ARG A 294 10.34 -14.28 0.55
N ASP A 295 9.74 -14.98 -0.42
CA ASP A 295 10.32 -15.21 -1.76
C ASP A 295 10.75 -13.90 -2.46
N LEU A 296 9.87 -12.90 -2.50
CA LEU A 296 10.15 -11.61 -3.14
C LEU A 296 11.29 -10.87 -2.44
N TRP A 297 11.34 -10.96 -1.11
CA TRP A 297 12.43 -10.40 -0.32
C TRP A 297 13.77 -11.10 -0.56
N GLU A 298 13.79 -12.44 -0.53
CA GLU A 298 14.99 -13.25 -0.75
C GLU A 298 15.54 -13.14 -2.18
N GLU A 299 14.65 -12.92 -3.17
CA GLU A 299 15.01 -12.62 -4.56
C GLU A 299 15.59 -11.19 -4.74
N GLU A 300 15.78 -10.42 -3.65
CA GLU A 300 16.31 -9.04 -3.65
C GLU A 300 15.50 -8.10 -4.54
N ARG A 301 14.19 -8.34 -4.68
CA ARG A 301 13.33 -7.54 -5.56
C ARG A 301 12.84 -6.26 -4.90
N VAL A 302 12.88 -6.16 -3.58
CA VAL A 302 12.64 -4.91 -2.87
C VAL A 302 13.90 -4.06 -2.91
N LEU A 303 13.84 -2.92 -3.60
CA LEU A 303 15.03 -2.07 -3.78
C LEU A 303 15.10 -0.98 -2.72
N LYS A 304 13.98 -0.32 -2.46
CA LYS A 304 13.96 0.85 -1.58
C LYS A 304 12.57 1.12 -1.01
N PRO A 305 12.43 1.27 0.32
CA PRO A 305 11.25 1.83 0.92
C PRO A 305 11.42 3.29 1.31
N GLY A 306 10.31 3.96 1.54
CA GLY A 306 10.28 5.28 2.15
C GLY A 306 8.99 5.56 2.88
N ILE A 307 9.08 6.44 3.87
CA ILE A 307 7.95 7.03 4.57
C ILE A 307 8.17 8.53 4.49
N PHE A 308 7.14 9.27 4.09
CA PHE A 308 7.17 10.73 4.12
C PHE A 308 7.07 11.22 5.58
N ASP A 309 7.63 12.37 5.94
CA ASP A 309 7.79 12.75 7.36
C ASP A 309 7.59 14.23 7.66
N THR A 310 7.01 14.97 6.73
CA THR A 310 6.67 16.39 6.93
C THR A 310 5.17 16.61 7.02
N VAL A 311 4.79 17.73 7.66
CA VAL A 311 3.40 18.20 7.73
C VAL A 311 2.84 18.45 6.32
N GLN A 312 3.68 18.96 5.42
CA GLN A 312 3.31 19.25 4.03
C GLN A 312 2.95 17.97 3.26
N GLU A 313 3.76 16.92 3.41
CA GLU A 313 3.52 15.63 2.75
C GLU A 313 2.30 14.90 3.33
N ARG A 314 2.00 15.10 4.62
CA ARG A 314 0.76 14.60 5.25
C ARG A 314 -0.51 15.24 4.67
N GLY A 315 -0.41 16.46 4.15
CA GLY A 315 -1.55 17.23 3.67
C GLY A 315 -2.66 17.33 4.73
N THR A 316 -3.89 17.03 4.32
CA THR A 316 -5.10 17.09 5.17
C THR A 316 -5.40 15.79 5.92
N SER A 317 -4.64 14.73 5.66
CA SER A 317 -4.77 13.47 6.40
C SER A 317 -4.11 13.57 7.77
N ASP A 318 -4.42 12.64 8.67
CA ASP A 318 -3.60 12.34 9.85
C ASP A 318 -2.54 11.27 9.55
N HIS A 319 -2.55 10.70 8.35
CA HIS A 319 -1.50 9.79 7.88
C HIS A 319 -0.60 10.42 6.82
N VAL A 320 0.69 10.10 6.85
CA VAL A 320 1.65 10.41 5.76
C VAL A 320 1.70 9.25 4.77
N PRO A 321 1.98 9.51 3.48
CA PRO A 321 2.15 8.43 2.53
C PRO A 321 3.38 7.56 2.84
N ILE A 322 3.35 6.32 2.37
CA ILE A 322 4.48 5.39 2.35
C ILE A 322 4.71 4.91 0.92
N TRP A 323 5.91 4.43 0.62
CA TRP A 323 6.21 3.90 -0.70
C TRP A 323 7.25 2.78 -0.68
N VAL A 324 7.24 1.97 -1.73
CA VAL A 324 8.24 0.93 -2.00
C VAL A 324 8.57 0.87 -3.49
N GLU A 325 9.83 0.59 -3.79
CA GLU A 325 10.32 0.21 -5.11
C GLU A 325 10.53 -1.29 -5.19
N VAL A 326 9.90 -1.91 -6.19
CA VAL A 326 9.94 -3.36 -6.42
C VAL A 326 10.35 -3.62 -7.87
N GLY A 327 11.36 -4.47 -8.05
CA GLY A 327 11.74 -5.00 -9.35
C GLY A 327 10.73 -6.03 -9.84
N LEU A 328 10.30 -5.93 -11.10
CA LEU A 328 9.41 -6.90 -11.75
C LEU A 328 10.18 -8.14 -12.25
N GLY A 329 11.46 -7.98 -12.59
CA GLY A 329 12.37 -9.08 -12.91
C GLY A 329 13.00 -9.73 -11.69
N ARG A 330 13.56 -10.94 -11.84
CA ARG A 330 14.48 -11.51 -10.84
C ARG A 330 15.70 -10.61 -10.69
N GLY A 331 16.12 -10.36 -9.44
CA GLY A 331 17.44 -9.80 -9.18
C GLY A 331 18.50 -10.75 -9.74
N SER A 332 19.47 -10.25 -10.50
CA SER A 332 20.62 -11.06 -10.88
C SER A 332 21.39 -11.41 -9.60
N SER A 333 21.20 -12.61 -9.06
CA SER A 333 22.01 -13.07 -7.94
C SER A 333 23.46 -13.13 -8.42
N SER A 334 24.31 -12.20 -7.99
CA SER A 334 25.75 -12.40 -8.09
C SER A 334 26.05 -13.49 -7.09
N LYS A 335 26.41 -14.68 -7.59
CA LYS A 335 26.95 -15.75 -6.76
C LYS A 335 28.25 -15.30 -6.10
#